data_AF-A0A4V1TYT5-F1
#
_entry.id   AF-A0A4V1TYT5-F1
#
_cell.length_a   1.000
_cell.length_b   1.000
_cell.length_c   1.000
_cell.angle_alpha   90.00
_cell.angle_beta   90.00
_cell.angle_gamma   90.00
#
_symmetry.space_group_name_H-M   'P 1'
#
loop_
_entity.id
_entity.type
_entity.pdbx_description
1 polymer ?
#
loop_
_entity_poly.entity_id
_entity_poly.type
_entity_poly.pdbx_seq_one_letter_code
_entity_poly.pdbx_strand_id
1 'polypeptide(L)'
;GMEASLQNLIATVMFVVFAATDWLDGYLARKLNQTSSFGAFLDPVADKFLVCASLLVLVHLQRADVFVALIIIGREIAISALREWMAQIGASKSVAVHMLGKLKTTAQMVAIPFLLFDGVLFGLVDTGVWGTWLIWISAVLTVWSMVYYLQKALPEIRKRVK
;
A
#
# COMPACT_ATOMS: atom_id res chain seq x y z
N GLY A 1 14.11 -26.30 13.71
CA GLY A 1 13.45 -25.33 12.81
C GLY A 1 14.29 -24.06 12.79
N MET A 2 14.27 -23.28 11.69
CA MET A 2 14.97 -22.00 11.64
C MET A 2 14.65 -21.13 12.87
N GLU A 3 15.66 -20.45 13.41
CA GLU A 3 15.50 -19.48 14.49
C GLU A 3 14.51 -18.39 14.06
N ALA A 4 13.59 -17.98 14.96
CA ALA A 4 12.53 -17.01 14.62
C ALA A 4 13.09 -15.65 14.14
N SER A 5 14.27 -15.27 14.66
CA SER A 5 15.04 -14.10 14.21
C SER A 5 15.44 -14.19 12.73
N LEU A 6 15.89 -15.37 12.29
CA LEU A 6 16.28 -15.63 10.91
C LEU A 6 15.07 -15.64 9.97
N GLN A 7 13.92 -16.17 10.42
CA GLN A 7 12.67 -16.11 9.66
C GLN A 7 12.22 -14.66 9.40
N ASN A 8 12.22 -13.82 10.44
CA ASN A 8 11.87 -12.41 10.34
C ASN A 8 12.81 -11.66 9.40
N LEU A 9 14.12 -11.88 9.55
CA LEU A 9 15.13 -11.26 8.68
C LEU A 9 14.91 -11.64 7.22
N ILE A 10 14.70 -12.93 6.95
CA ILE A 10 14.44 -13.44 5.60
C ILE A 10 13.16 -12.83 5.01
N ALA A 11 12.07 -12.75 5.79
CA ALA A 11 10.82 -12.14 5.35
C ALA A 11 10.99 -10.64 5.01
N THR A 12 11.70 -9.89 5.86
CA THR A 12 12.02 -8.48 5.63
C THR A 12 12.88 -8.29 4.39
N VAL A 13 13.95 -9.08 4.23
CA VAL A 13 14.83 -9.00 3.06
C VAL A 13 14.07 -9.34 1.79
N MET A 14 13.26 -10.40 1.79
CA MET A 14 12.42 -10.74 0.64
C MET A 14 11.47 -9.59 0.28
N PHE A 15 10.75 -9.04 1.26
CA PHE A 15 9.85 -7.91 1.01
C PHE A 15 10.59 -6.71 0.38
N VAL A 16 11.74 -6.33 0.95
CA VAL A 16 12.55 -5.21 0.43
C VAL A 16 13.04 -5.49 -0.99
N VAL A 17 13.53 -6.70 -1.27
CA VAL A 17 13.99 -7.09 -2.60
C VAL A 17 12.85 -7.11 -3.62
N PHE A 18 11.67 -7.62 -3.26
CA PHE A 18 10.50 -7.59 -4.15
C PHE A 18 10.05 -6.16 -4.45
N ALA A 19 9.92 -5.32 -3.42
CA ALA A 19 9.56 -3.91 -3.59
C ALA A 19 10.60 -3.12 -4.41
N ALA A 20 11.89 -3.42 -4.23
CA ALA A 20 12.97 -2.79 -4.99
C ALA A 20 12.98 -3.25 -6.46
N THR A 21 12.74 -4.54 -6.71
CA THR A 21 12.65 -5.10 -8.06
C THR A 21 11.49 -4.48 -8.84
N ASP A 22 10.30 -4.40 -8.24
CA ASP A 22 9.12 -3.78 -8.85
C ASP A 22 9.37 -2.31 -9.23
N TRP A 23 9.99 -1.55 -8.32
CA TRP A 23 10.41 -0.18 -8.58
C TRP A 23 11.44 -0.07 -9.71
N LEU A 24 12.41 -0.98 -9.74
CA LEU A 24 13.49 -1.02 -10.72
C LEU A 24 12.97 -1.37 -12.12
N ASP A 25 12.12 -2.38 -12.24
CA ASP A 25 11.49 -2.80 -13.50
C ASP A 25 10.63 -1.67 -14.07
N GLY A 26 9.83 -1.02 -13.22
CA GLY A 26 9.05 0.17 -13.61
C GLY A 26 9.93 1.36 -14.00
N TYR A 27 11.12 1.53 -13.41
CA TYR A 27 12.08 2.58 -13.79
C TYR A 27 12.74 2.28 -15.15
N LEU A 28 13.23 1.04 -15.35
CA LEU A 28 13.85 0.60 -16.60
C LEU A 28 12.87 0.64 -17.77
N ALA A 29 11.63 0.17 -17.59
CA ALA A 29 10.60 0.20 -18.63
C ALA A 29 10.32 1.63 -19.12
N ARG A 30 10.27 2.60 -18.20
CA ARG A 30 10.11 4.03 -18.52
C ARG A 30 11.33 4.63 -19.21
N LYS A 31 12.55 4.27 -18.76
CA LYS A 31 13.80 4.77 -19.33
C LYS A 31 14.06 4.23 -20.73
N LEU A 32 13.63 3.00 -20.99
CA LEU A 32 13.85 2.30 -22.27
C LEU A 32 12.67 2.45 -23.24
N ASN A 33 11.60 3.15 -22.88
CA ASN A 33 10.33 3.22 -23.64
C ASN A 33 9.77 1.84 -24.01
N GLN A 34 10.06 0.81 -23.22
CA GLN A 34 9.61 -0.57 -23.42
C GLN A 34 8.49 -0.89 -22.44
N THR A 35 7.36 -0.20 -22.58
CA THR A 35 6.16 -0.49 -21.78
C THR A 35 5.22 -1.40 -22.58
N SER A 36 5.02 -2.64 -22.14
CA SER A 36 3.99 -3.52 -22.71
C SER A 36 2.64 -3.24 -22.06
N SER A 37 1.55 -3.39 -22.82
CA SER A 37 0.18 -3.23 -22.30
C SER A 37 -0.15 -4.23 -21.18
N PHE A 38 0.40 -5.45 -21.27
CA PHE A 38 0.25 -6.48 -20.25
C PHE A 38 1.05 -6.18 -18.97
N GLY A 39 2.29 -5.72 -19.10
CA GLY A 39 3.11 -5.31 -17.96
C GLY A 39 2.49 -4.13 -17.19
N ALA A 40 2.00 -3.13 -17.92
CA ALA A 40 1.30 -1.98 -17.33
C ALA A 40 0.00 -2.37 -16.59
N PHE A 41 -0.62 -3.50 -16.94
CA PHE A 41 -1.75 -4.06 -16.23
C PHE A 41 -1.35 -4.85 -14.97
N LEU A 42 -0.28 -5.65 -15.05
CA LEU A 42 0.20 -6.46 -13.92
C LEU A 42 0.82 -5.63 -12.79
N ASP A 43 1.50 -4.53 -13.13
CA ASP A 43 2.24 -3.68 -12.19
C ASP A 43 1.34 -3.17 -11.02
N PRO A 44 0.15 -2.58 -11.25
CA PRO A 44 -0.78 -2.22 -10.16
C PRO A 44 -1.39 -3.40 -9.39
N VAL A 45 -1.36 -4.62 -9.95
CA VAL A 45 -1.89 -5.83 -9.30
C VAL A 45 -0.84 -6.40 -8.35
N ALA A 46 0.41 -6.49 -8.80
CA ALA A 46 1.54 -6.97 -8.01
C ALA A 46 1.76 -6.10 -6.76
N ASP A 47 1.76 -4.77 -6.92
CA ASP A 47 1.95 -3.81 -5.82
C ASP A 47 0.90 -4.01 -4.70
N LYS A 48 -0.38 -4.08 -5.08
CA LYS A 48 -1.47 -4.31 -4.11
C LYS A 48 -1.39 -5.68 -3.46
N PHE A 49 -1.04 -6.71 -4.24
CA PHE A 49 -0.94 -8.07 -3.73
C PHE A 49 0.17 -8.18 -2.68
N LEU A 50 1.36 -7.63 -2.97
CA LEU A 50 2.50 -7.63 -2.05
C LEU A 50 2.13 -7.00 -0.71
N VAL A 51 1.49 -5.83 -0.75
CA VAL A 51 1.03 -5.12 0.44
C VAL A 51 -0.02 -5.90 1.22
N CYS A 52 -1.04 -6.44 0.54
CA CYS A 52 -2.12 -7.19 1.19
C CYS A 52 -1.60 -8.49 1.82
N ALA A 53 -0.78 -9.25 1.11
CA ALA A 53 -0.17 -10.48 1.61
C ALA A 53 0.69 -10.19 2.85
N SER A 54 1.49 -9.11 2.82
CA SER A 54 2.32 -8.72 3.95
C SER A 54 1.49 -8.36 5.19
N LEU A 55 0.40 -7.61 5.02
CA LEU A 55 -0.51 -7.29 6.14
C LEU A 55 -1.15 -8.54 6.74
N LEU A 56 -1.58 -9.50 5.91
CA LEU A 56 -2.15 -10.77 6.39
C LEU A 56 -1.13 -11.57 7.20
N VAL A 57 0.12 -11.63 6.73
CA VAL A 57 1.22 -12.26 7.48
C VAL A 57 1.45 -11.55 8.81
N LEU A 58 1.47 -10.22 8.84
CA LEU A 58 1.65 -9.45 10.08
C LEU A 58 0.51 -9.65 11.08
N VAL A 59 -0.73 -9.76 10.62
CA VAL A 59 -1.88 -10.11 11.48
C VAL A 59 -1.73 -11.53 12.02
N HIS A 60 -1.31 -12.49 11.18
CA HIS A 60 -1.05 -13.86 11.62
C HIS A 60 0.04 -13.94 12.70
N LEU A 61 1.09 -13.12 12.56
CA LEU A 61 2.17 -12.99 13.55
C LEU A 61 1.79 -12.16 14.78
N GLN A 62 0.56 -11.65 14.88
CA GLN A 62 0.09 -10.76 15.96
C GLN A 62 0.87 -9.43 16.07
N ARG A 63 1.42 -8.96 14.95
CA ARG A 63 2.22 -7.71 14.85
C ARG A 63 1.45 -6.54 14.23
N ALA A 64 0.31 -6.83 13.62
CA ALA A 64 -0.63 -5.82 13.14
C ALA A 64 -2.05 -6.18 13.59
N ASP A 65 -2.82 -5.16 13.92
CA ASP A 65 -4.22 -5.31 14.29
C ASP A 65 -5.09 -5.66 13.07
N VAL A 66 -6.07 -6.54 13.24
CA VAL A 66 -6.95 -6.99 12.15
C VAL A 66 -7.79 -5.85 11.57
N PHE A 67 -8.23 -4.89 12.39
CA PHE A 67 -8.99 -3.73 11.94
C PHE A 67 -8.12 -2.80 11.11
N VAL A 68 -6.85 -2.61 11.50
CA VAL A 68 -5.87 -1.84 10.71
C VAL A 68 -5.67 -2.47 9.33
N ALA A 69 -5.46 -3.80 9.28
CA ALA A 69 -5.31 -4.51 8.02
C ALA A 69 -6.57 -4.40 7.14
N LEU A 70 -7.76 -4.58 7.72
CA LEU A 70 -9.04 -4.46 7.00
C LEU A 70 -9.27 -3.06 6.43
N ILE A 71 -8.97 -2.01 7.20
CA ILE A 71 -9.08 -0.61 6.75
C ILE A 71 -8.18 -0.38 5.52
N ILE A 72 -6.93 -0.83 5.60
CA ILE A 72 -5.96 -0.62 4.53
C ILE A 72 -6.33 -1.41 3.27
N ILE A 73 -6.58 -2.71 3.40
CA ILE A 73 -6.94 -3.59 2.28
C ILE A 73 -8.26 -3.14 1.66
N GLY A 74 -9.29 -2.92 2.48
CA GLY A 74 -10.60 -2.48 2.02
C GLY A 74 -10.54 -1.16 1.25
N ARG A 75 -9.72 -0.22 1.70
CA ARG A 75 -9.50 1.04 0.98
C ARG A 75 -8.80 0.83 -0.35
N GLU A 76 -7.77 -0.02 -0.43
CA GLU A 76 -7.06 -0.28 -1.69
C GLU A 76 -8.01 -0.81 -2.76
N ILE A 77 -8.94 -1.70 -2.39
CA ILE A 77 -9.99 -2.19 -3.27
C ILE A 77 -10.98 -1.07 -3.62
N ALA A 78 -11.53 -0.36 -2.64
CA ALA A 78 -12.55 0.66 -2.84
C ALA A 78 -12.07 1.82 -3.73
N ILE A 79 -10.86 2.32 -3.51
CA ILE A 79 -10.30 3.42 -4.32
C ILE A 79 -9.90 2.95 -5.72
N SER A 80 -9.48 1.68 -5.87
CA SER A 80 -9.24 1.11 -7.19
C SER A 80 -10.52 1.07 -8.02
N ALA A 81 -11.59 0.51 -7.45
CA ALA A 81 -12.91 0.45 -8.10
C ALA A 81 -13.46 1.85 -8.41
N LEU A 82 -13.34 2.79 -7.47
CA LEU A 82 -13.77 4.17 -7.67
C LEU A 82 -13.01 4.84 -8.82
N ARG A 83 -11.67 4.67 -8.88
CA ARG A 83 -10.85 5.27 -9.94
C ARG A 83 -11.15 4.66 -11.30
N GLU A 84 -11.37 3.36 -11.37
CA GLU A 84 -11.74 2.66 -12.60
C GLU A 84 -13.09 3.14 -13.12
N TRP A 85 -14.12 3.16 -12.26
CA TRP A 85 -15.44 3.68 -12.61
C TRP A 85 -15.38 5.15 -13.06
N MET A 86 -14.63 5.99 -12.33
CA MET A 86 -14.42 7.41 -12.69
C MET A 86 -13.69 7.58 -14.04
N ALA A 87 -12.82 6.64 -14.41
CA ALA A 87 -12.15 6.63 -15.72
C ALA A 87 -13.12 6.27 -16.84
N GLN A 88 -13.98 5.26 -16.63
CA GLN A 88 -15.00 4.86 -17.62
C GLN A 88 -15.97 5.99 -17.94
N ILE A 89 -16.31 6.82 -16.96
CA ILE A 89 -17.22 7.96 -17.16
C ILE A 89 -16.50 9.23 -17.69
N GLY A 90 -15.18 9.19 -17.93
CA GLY A 90 -14.43 10.34 -18.43
C GLY A 90 -14.13 11.43 -17.39
N ALA A 91 -14.34 11.15 -16.10
CA ALA A 91 -14.12 12.08 -14.99
C ALA A 91 -12.80 11.81 -14.23
N SER A 92 -11.85 11.13 -14.88
CA SER A 92 -10.56 10.72 -14.31
C SER A 92 -9.75 11.88 -13.69
N LYS A 93 -9.89 13.11 -14.23
CA LYS A 93 -9.22 14.31 -13.71
C LYS A 93 -9.78 14.83 -12.37
N SER A 94 -11.02 14.47 -12.01
CA SER A 94 -11.68 14.94 -10.78
C SER A 94 -11.14 14.25 -9.52
N VAL A 95 -10.43 13.13 -9.69
CA VAL A 95 -9.91 12.25 -8.62
C VAL A 95 -8.37 12.39 -8.52
N ALA A 96 -7.85 13.60 -8.70
CA ALA A 96 -6.41 13.86 -8.62
C ALA A 96 -5.83 13.46 -7.25
N VAL A 97 -4.63 12.87 -7.28
CA VAL A 97 -3.95 12.31 -6.10
C VAL A 97 -3.68 13.40 -5.07
N HIS A 98 -4.33 13.30 -3.91
CA HIS A 98 -4.11 14.21 -2.79
C HIS A 98 -2.81 13.87 -2.07
N MET A 99 -2.09 14.86 -1.53
CA MET A 99 -0.84 14.63 -0.78
C MET A 99 -0.99 13.64 0.38
N LEU A 100 -2.18 13.59 1.01
CA LEU A 100 -2.50 12.61 2.05
C LEU A 100 -2.36 11.16 1.56
N GLY A 101 -2.69 10.91 0.29
CA GLY A 101 -2.54 9.60 -0.35
C GLY A 101 -1.08 9.19 -0.55
N LYS A 102 -0.15 10.14 -0.68
CA LYS A 102 1.30 9.87 -0.75
C LYS A 102 1.88 9.62 0.63
N LEU A 103 1.48 10.42 1.62
CA LEU A 103 1.95 10.27 3.00
C LEU A 103 1.56 8.90 3.59
N LYS A 104 0.32 8.44 3.37
CA LYS A 104 -0.09 7.10 3.82
C LYS A 104 0.79 6.01 3.22
N THR A 105 1.10 6.09 1.93
CA THR A 105 1.87 5.04 1.23
C THR A 105 3.31 5.03 1.71
N THR A 106 3.91 6.20 1.96
CA THR A 106 5.24 6.26 2.57
C THR A 106 5.23 5.69 3.98
N ALA A 107 4.26 6.06 4.82
CA ALA A 107 4.15 5.50 6.17
C ALA A 107 4.00 3.97 6.15
N GLN A 108 3.17 3.46 5.23
CA GLN A 108 2.90 2.03 5.07
C GLN A 108 4.11 1.24 4.58
N MET A 109 4.81 1.75 3.56
CA MET A 109 5.99 1.09 2.99
C MET A 109 7.17 1.07 3.96
N VAL A 110 7.17 1.93 4.98
CA VAL A 110 8.14 1.86 6.10
C VAL A 110 7.63 0.93 7.21
N ALA A 111 6.34 1.00 7.55
CA ALA A 111 5.75 0.19 8.61
C ALA A 111 5.86 -1.32 8.37
N ILE A 112 5.59 -1.78 7.15
CA ILE A 112 5.55 -3.21 6.83
C ILE A 112 6.92 -3.88 7.05
N PRO A 113 8.04 -3.39 6.46
CA PRO A 113 9.37 -3.96 6.75
C PRO A 113 9.75 -3.91 8.24
N PHE A 114 9.38 -2.84 8.93
CA PHE A 114 9.67 -2.66 10.36
C PHE A 114 8.98 -3.73 11.22
N LEU A 115 7.71 -4.01 10.93
CA LEU A 115 6.92 -5.04 11.59
C LEU A 115 7.31 -6.46 11.14
N LEU A 116 7.80 -6.63 9.91
CA LEU A 116 8.34 -7.94 9.47
C LEU A 116 9.65 -8.25 10.20
N PHE A 117 10.49 -7.24 10.44
CA PHE A 117 11.76 -7.41 11.15
C PHE A 117 11.55 -7.65 12.65
N ASP A 118 10.68 -6.85 13.29
CA ASP A 118 10.28 -6.97 14.70
C ASP A 118 11.47 -7.15 15.66
N GLY A 119 12.38 -6.17 15.66
CA GLY A 119 13.60 -6.21 16.46
C GLY A 119 14.21 -4.83 16.62
N VAL A 120 15.41 -4.78 17.22
CA VAL A 120 16.13 -3.51 17.43
C VAL A 120 17.11 -3.26 16.28
N LEU A 121 16.80 -2.27 15.44
CA LEU A 121 17.66 -1.85 14.35
C LEU A 121 18.77 -0.93 14.87
N PHE A 122 20.02 -1.23 14.50
CA PHE A 122 21.22 -0.50 14.92
C PHE A 122 21.38 -0.32 16.45
N GLY A 123 20.73 -1.17 17.26
CA GLY A 123 20.74 -1.05 18.72
C GLY A 123 19.99 0.16 19.28
N LEU A 124 19.29 0.94 18.45
CA LEU A 124 18.67 2.21 18.85
C LEU A 124 17.17 2.31 18.51
N VAL A 125 16.71 1.61 17.48
CA VAL A 125 15.35 1.76 16.95
C VAL A 125 14.59 0.45 17.12
N ASP A 126 13.59 0.44 17.99
CA ASP A 126 12.64 -0.67 18.11
C ASP A 126 11.68 -0.65 16.91
N THR A 127 11.91 -1.54 15.94
CA THR A 127 11.12 -1.55 14.71
C THR A 127 9.70 -2.05 14.94
N GLY A 128 9.46 -2.86 15.98
CA GLY A 128 8.11 -3.29 16.36
C GLY A 128 7.28 -2.08 16.77
N VAL A 129 7.76 -1.30 17.73
CA VAL A 129 7.05 -0.11 18.24
C VAL A 129 6.86 0.93 17.13
N TRP A 130 7.92 1.31 16.42
CA TRP A 130 7.83 2.29 15.34
C TRP A 130 6.94 1.81 14.20
N GLY A 131 7.04 0.52 13.85
CA GLY A 131 6.20 -0.11 12.85
C GLY A 131 4.71 -0.05 13.21
N THR A 132 4.37 -0.32 14.48
CA THR A 132 3.00 -0.22 14.99
C THR A 132 2.49 1.22 14.89
N TRP A 133 3.26 2.21 15.34
CA TRP A 133 2.86 3.61 15.20
C TRP A 133 2.63 4.01 13.74
N LEU A 134 3.56 3.66 12.85
CA LEU A 134 3.47 3.99 11.43
C LEU A 134 2.27 3.33 10.75
N ILE A 135 1.94 2.07 11.08
CA ILE A 135 0.80 1.38 10.45
C ILE A 135 -0.53 1.97 10.93
N TRP A 136 -0.65 2.37 12.19
CA TRP A 136 -1.83 3.08 12.70
C TRP A 136 -1.98 4.46 12.08
N ILE A 137 -0.88 5.23 11.96
CA ILE A 137 -0.88 6.51 11.24
C ILE A 137 -1.33 6.30 9.79
N SER A 138 -0.80 5.27 9.12
CA SER A 138 -1.21 4.92 7.76
C SER A 138 -2.70 4.60 7.68
N ALA A 139 -3.27 3.84 8.63
CA ALA A 139 -4.69 3.54 8.67
C ALA A 139 -5.57 4.79 8.82
N VAL A 140 -5.19 5.71 9.72
CA VAL A 140 -5.91 6.98 9.89
C VAL A 140 -5.85 7.83 8.62
N LEU A 141 -4.65 7.99 8.04
CA LEU A 141 -4.48 8.70 6.76
C LEU A 141 -5.24 8.02 5.62
N THR A 142 -5.35 6.69 5.65
CA THR A 142 -6.12 5.89 4.70
C THR A 142 -7.59 6.25 4.75
N VAL A 143 -8.21 6.26 5.93
CA VAL A 143 -9.62 6.65 6.13
C VAL A 143 -9.84 8.09 5.69
N TRP A 144 -8.98 9.02 6.11
CA TRP A 144 -9.10 10.43 5.73
C TRP A 144 -9.03 10.60 4.21
N SER A 145 -8.06 9.94 3.56
CA SER A 145 -7.94 9.99 2.10
C SER A 145 -9.19 9.44 1.40
N MET A 146 -9.79 8.39 1.95
CA MET A 146 -11.00 7.76 1.39
C MET A 146 -12.19 8.72 1.44
N VAL A 147 -12.42 9.39 2.58
CA VAL A 147 -13.47 10.40 2.72
C VAL A 147 -13.29 11.52 1.70
N TYR A 148 -12.07 12.02 1.55
CA TYR A 148 -11.76 13.06 0.57
C TYR A 148 -12.06 12.62 -0.88
N TYR A 149 -11.67 11.38 -1.25
CA TYR A 149 -11.94 10.85 -2.58
C TYR A 149 -13.43 10.67 -2.86
N LEU A 150 -14.18 10.15 -1.89
CA LEU A 150 -15.63 9.99 -2.01
C LEU A 150 -16.31 11.35 -2.15
N GLN A 151 -15.94 12.35 -1.35
CA GLN A 151 -16.46 13.71 -1.46
C GLN A 151 -16.25 14.32 -2.85
N LYS A 152 -15.11 14.07 -3.49
CA LYS A 152 -14.84 14.53 -4.85
C LYS A 152 -15.60 13.75 -5.92
N ALA A 153 -15.90 12.48 -5.69
CA ALA A 153 -16.69 11.67 -6.63
C ALA A 153 -18.20 11.97 -6.55
N LEU A 154 -18.72 12.33 -5.38
CA LEU A 154 -20.15 12.56 -5.14
C LEU A 154 -20.82 13.54 -6.14
N PRO A 155 -20.24 14.71 -6.50
CA PRO A 155 -20.83 15.61 -7.48
C PRO A 155 -20.97 14.98 -8.87
N GLU A 156 -20.00 14.17 -9.28
CA GLU A 156 -20.02 13.52 -10.59
C GLU A 156 -21.02 12.37 -10.62
N ILE A 157 -21.11 11.59 -9.54
CA ILE A 157 -22.15 10.56 -9.36
C ILE A 157 -23.54 11.19 -9.46
N ARG A 158 -23.79 12.28 -8.73
CA ARG A 158 -25.10 12.95 -8.70
C ARG A 158 -25.52 13.54 -10.04
N LYS A 159 -24.58 13.97 -10.89
CA LYS A 159 -24.87 14.51 -12.22
C LYS A 159 -25.38 13.47 -13.21
N ARG A 160 -25.13 12.18 -12.96
CA ARG A 160 -25.43 11.07 -13.89
C ARG A 160 -26.51 10.11 -13.42
N VAL A 161 -26.94 10.24 -12.17
CA VAL A 161 -28.08 9.48 -11.60
C VAL A 161 -29.42 10.19 -11.88
N LYS A 162 -29.39 11.43 -12.38
CA LYS A 162 -30.55 12.09 -13.01
C LYS A 162 -30.54 11.84 -14.50
#